data_AF-A0AA38I604-F1
#
_entry.id   AF-A0AA38I604-F1
#
_cell.length_a   1.000
_cell.length_b   1.000
_cell.length_c   1.000
_cell.angle_alpha   90.00
_cell.angle_beta   90.00
_cell.angle_gamma   90.00
#
_symmetry.space_group_name_H-M   'P 1'
#
loop_
_entity.id
_entity.type
_entity.pdbx_description
1 polymer ?
#
loop_
_entity_poly.entity_id
_entity_poly.type
_entity_poly.pdbx_seq_one_letter_code
_entity_poly.pdbx_strand_id
1 'polypeptide(L)' 'MTFMKKFIKFCNDNVVMISGLSIIVGVHWGWSKLQDVPALVRPEEKKDLPLIVGTRKLGELIEHKYHELTDAEPKQP' A
#
# COMPACT_ATOMS: atom_id res chain seq x y z
N MET A 1 6.51 19.99 26.87
CA MET A 1 5.31 19.19 26.53
C MET A 1 5.75 17.79 26.13
N THR A 2 5.24 16.76 26.80
CA THR A 2 5.52 15.34 26.56
C THR A 2 5.18 14.92 25.13
N PHE A 3 5.98 14.05 24.53
CA PHE A 3 5.83 13.55 23.15
C PHE A 3 4.40 13.08 22.84
N MET A 4 3.79 12.38 23.79
CA MET A 4 2.42 11.86 23.70
C MET A 4 1.36 12.97 23.51
N LYS A 5 1.53 14.13 24.16
CA LYS A 5 0.62 15.27 23.96
C LYS A 5 0.77 15.90 22.57
N LYS A 6 1.99 15.91 22.01
CA LYS A 6 2.23 16.38 20.64
C LYS A 6 1.62 15.44 19.60
N PHE A 7 1.73 14.12 19.81
CA PHE A 7 1.14 13.11 18.93
C PHE A 7 -0.38 13.18 18.91
N ILE A 8 -1.03 13.26 20.08
CA ILE A 8 -2.50 13.39 20.16
C ILE A 8 -2.97 14.68 19.48
N LYS A 9 -2.26 15.79 19.69
CA LYS A 9 -2.56 17.06 19.02
C LYS A 9 -2.42 16.94 17.49
N PHE A 10 -1.34 16.31 17.01
CA PHE A 10 -1.14 16.05 15.59
C PHE A 10 -2.27 15.21 14.98
N CYS A 11 -2.71 14.13 15.66
CA CYS A 11 -3.83 13.31 15.18
C CYS A 11 -5.15 14.09 15.16
N ASN A 12 -5.43 14.92 16.16
CA ASN A 12 -6.63 15.76 16.20
C ASN A 12 -6.62 16.83 15.10
N ASP A 13 -5.48 17.50 14.90
CA ASP A 13 -5.33 18.56 13.90
C ASP A 13 -5.41 17.99 12.46
N ASN A 14 -5.11 16.70 12.27
CA ASN A 14 -5.12 16.02 10.97
C ASN A 14 -6.21 14.93 10.85
N VAL A 15 -7.26 14.99 11.68
CA VAL A 15 -8.29 13.94 11.75
C VAL A 15 -9.00 13.70 10.40
N VAL A 16 -9.21 14.75 9.61
CA VAL A 16 -9.83 14.67 8.28
C VAL A 16 -8.92 13.93 7.29
N MET A 17 -7.60 14.15 7.37
CA MET A 17 -6.64 13.44 6.53
C MET A 17 -6.57 11.96 6.90
N ILE A 18 -6.55 11.65 8.19
CA ILE A 18 -6.50 10.27 8.70
C ILE A 18 -7.78 9.52 8.31
N SER A 19 -8.94 10.12 8.54
CA SER A 19 -10.23 9.53 8.15
C SER A 19 -10.37 9.40 6.63
N GLY A 20 -9.92 10.41 5.87
CA GLY A 20 -9.87 10.38 4.41
C GLY A 20 -9.02 9.23 3.89
N LEU A 21 -7.85 9.00 4.48
CA LEU A 21 -7.00 7.86 4.15
C LEU A 21 -7.72 6.53 4.41
N SER A 22 -8.41 6.37 5.54
CA SER A 22 -9.19 5.17 5.84
C SER A 22 -10.31 4.93 4.83
N ILE A 23 -11.01 5.98 4.39
CA ILE A 23 -12.06 5.89 3.36
C ILE A 23 -11.46 5.46 2.02
N ILE A 24 -10.36 6.07 1.60
CA ILE A 24 -9.67 5.73 0.35
C ILE A 24 -9.28 4.25 0.37
N VAL A 25 -8.67 3.79 1.46
CA VAL A 25 -8.29 2.37 1.64
C VAL A 25 -9.53 1.47 1.56
N GLY A 26 -10.63 1.85 2.22
CA GLY A 26 -11.89 1.10 2.19
C GLY A 26 -12.49 1.00 0.78
N VAL A 27 -12.54 2.10 0.04
CA VAL A 27 -13.04 2.13 -1.35
C VAL A 27 -12.17 1.26 -2.25
N HIS A 28 -10.85 1.34 -2.11
CA HIS A 28 -9.90 0.54 -2.87
C HIS A 28 -10.03 -0.95 -2.58
N TRP A 29 -10.18 -1.33 -1.32
CA TRP A 29 -10.40 -2.72 -0.91
C TRP A 29 -11.76 -3.25 -1.39
N GLY A 30 -12.82 -2.44 -1.24
CA GLY A 30 -14.15 -2.78 -1.74
C GLY A 30 -14.17 -2.98 -3.26
N TRP A 31 -13.47 -2.12 -4.01
CA TRP A 31 -13.32 -2.25 -5.46
C TRP A 31 -12.56 -3.52 -5.84
N SER A 32 -11.47 -3.84 -5.14
CA SER A 32 -10.75 -5.10 -5.33
C SER A 32 -11.64 -6.33 -5.10
N LYS A 33 -12.49 -6.29 -4.06
CA LYS A 33 -13.43 -7.37 -3.75
C LYS A 33 -14.55 -7.47 -4.78
N LEU A 34 -15.00 -6.36 -5.34
CA LEU A 34 -15.96 -6.37 -6.44
C LEU A 34 -15.38 -7.03 -7.69
N GLN A 35 -14.10 -6.76 -7.98
CA GLN A 35 -13.38 -7.41 -9.09
C GLN A 35 -13.20 -8.92 -8.88
N ASP A 36 -13.30 -9.44 -7.64
CA ASP A 36 -13.25 -10.87 -7.37
C ASP A 36 -14.53 -11.61 -7.76
N VAL A 37 -15.62 -10.89 -8.06
CA VAL A 37 -16.86 -11.48 -8.54
C VAL A 37 -16.82 -11.61 -10.07
N PRO A 38 -16.69 -12.83 -10.62
CA PRO A 38 -16.54 -13.05 -12.06
C PRO A 38 -17.78 -12.65 -12.88
N ALA A 39 -18.93 -12.45 -12.23
CA ALA A 39 -20.14 -11.92 -12.85
C ALA A 39 -20.09 -10.41 -13.11
N LEU A 40 -19.20 -9.68 -12.44
CA LEU A 40 -19.07 -8.22 -12.55
C LEU A 40 -17.82 -7.79 -13.32
N VAL A 41 -16.72 -8.55 -13.21
CA VAL A 41 -15.48 -8.29 -13.92
C VAL A 41 -14.89 -9.60 -14.41
N ARG A 42 -14.61 -9.69 -15.71
CA ARG A 42 -13.94 -10.85 -16.30
C ARG A 42 -12.52 -10.97 -15.75
N PRO A 43 -12.02 -12.19 -15.47
CA PRO A 43 -10.71 -12.39 -14.87
C PRO A 43 -9.56 -11.79 -15.69
N GLU A 44 -9.72 -11.68 -17.02
CA GLU A 44 -8.73 -11.05 -17.90
C GLU A 44 -8.66 -9.52 -17.77
N GLU A 45 -9.72 -8.89 -17.25
CA GLU A 45 -9.85 -7.44 -17.13
C GLU A 45 -9.54 -6.93 -15.71
N LYS A 46 -9.17 -7.83 -14.78
CA LYS A 46 -8.76 -7.46 -13.43
C LYS A 46 -7.55 -6.52 -13.50
N LYS A 47 -7.74 -5.29 -13.04
CA LYS A 47 -6.64 -4.32 -12.90
C LYS A 47 -6.21 -4.30 -11.44
N ASP A 48 -4.97 -4.73 -11.22
CA ASP A 48 -4.30 -4.59 -9.94
C ASP A 48 -4.31 -3.12 -9.51
N LEU A 49 -4.50 -2.91 -8.20
CA LEU A 49 -4.45 -1.57 -7.65
C LEU A 49 -3.07 -0.95 -7.90
N PRO A 50 -2.99 0.34 -8.29
CA PRO A 50 -1.71 1.03 -8.50
C PRO A 50 -0.78 0.95 -7.29
N LEU A 51 -1.34 0.86 -6.08
CA LEU A 51 -0.59 0.71 -4.84
C LEU A 51 0.13 -0.65 -4.77
N ILE A 52 -0.54 -1.73 -5.16
CA ILE A 52 0.03 -3.09 -5.18
C ILE A 52 1.13 -3.19 -6.24
N VAL A 53 0.88 -2.61 -7.42
CA VAL A 53 1.88 -2.50 -8.48
C VAL A 53 3.08 -1.67 -8.02
N GLY A 54 2.82 -0.56 -7.31
CA GLY A 54 3.85 0.30 -6.73
C GLY A 54 4.70 -0.41 -5.69
N THR A 55 4.11 -1.15 -4.76
CA THR A 55 4.85 -1.94 -3.76
C THR A 55 5.62 -3.09 -4.39
N ARG A 56 5.08 -3.74 -5.43
CA ARG A 56 5.80 -4.80 -6.17
C ARG A 56 7.04 -4.23 -6.87
N LYS A 57 6.88 -3.12 -7.60
CA LYS A 57 8.00 -2.42 -8.25
C LYS A 57 9.02 -1.90 -7.24
N LEU A 58 8.58 -1.44 -6.07
CA LEU A 58 9.49 -0.99 -5.03
C LEU A 58 10.30 -2.15 -4.45
N GLY A 59 9.67 -3.32 -4.25
CA GLY A 59 10.36 -4.56 -3.88
C GLY A 59 11.43 -4.94 -4.91
N GLU A 60 11.08 -4.97 -6.19
CA GLU A 60 12.01 -5.27 -7.30
C GLU A 60 13.19 -4.28 -7.35
N LEU A 61 12.95 -2.99 -7.10
CA LEU A 61 14.00 -1.96 -7.07
C LEU A 61 14.93 -2.09 -5.85
N ILE A 62 14.37 -2.47 -4.69
CA ILE A 62 15.15 -2.73 -3.48
C ILE A 62 16.02 -3.96 -3.69
N GLU A 63 15.47 -5.01 -4.28
CA GLU A 63 16.19 -6.26 -4.59
C GLU A 63 17.33 -6.02 -5.60
N HIS A 64 17.07 -5.27 -6.67
CA HIS A 64 18.10 -4.89 -7.63
C HIS A 64 19.21 -4.04 -6.98
N LYS A 65 18.85 -3.04 -6.17
CA LYS A 65 19.85 -2.25 -5.43
C LYS A 65 20.63 -3.09 -4.41
N TYR A 66 19.99 -4.07 -3.78
CA TYR A 66 20.64 -4.97 -2.86
C TYR A 66 21.67 -5.86 -3.58
N HIS A 67 21.31 -6.40 -4.74
CA HIS A 67 22.23 -7.14 -5.61
C HIS A 67 23.41 -6.30 -6.08
N GLU A 68 23.16 -5.06 -6.53
CA GLU A 68 24.19 -4.11 -6.97
C GLU A 68 25.19 -3.77 -5.85
N LEU A 69 24.71 -3.66 -4.61
CA LEU A 69 25.54 -3.28 -3.46
C LEU A 69 26.29 -4.46 -2.83
N THR A 70 25.85 -5.70 -3.05
CA THR A 70 26.31 -6.85 -2.25
C THR A 70 26.94 -7.98 -3.07
N ASP A 71 26.83 -7.99 -4.41
CA ASP A 71 27.30 -9.10 -5.30
C ASP A 71 26.85 -10.50 -4.82
N ALA A 72 25.82 -10.55 -3.97
CA ALA A 72 25.36 -11.73 -3.28
C ALA A 72 23.84 -11.83 -3.42
N GLU A 73 23.37 -13.03 -3.74
CA GLU A 73 21.95 -13.34 -3.87
C GLU A 73 21.24 -13.11 -2.52
N PRO A 74 20.09 -12.40 -2.49
CA PRO A 74 19.35 -12.17 -1.27
C PRO A 74 18.93 -13.51 -0.67
N LYS A 75 19.17 -13.70 0.63
CA LYS A 75 18.59 -14.83 1.36
C LYS A 75 17.07 -14.69 1.28
N GLN A 76 16.44 -15.64 0.58
CA GLN A 76 15.00 -15.80 0.60
C GLN A 76 14.53 -15.94 2.06
N PRO A 77 13.42 -15.28 2.46
CA PRO A 77 12.83 -15.44 3.77
C PRO A 77 12.31 -16.86 4.01
#